data_AF-A0A2V5NSP6-F1
#
_entry.id   AF-A0A2V5NSP6-F1
#
_cell.length_a   1.000
_cell.length_b   1.000
_cell.length_c   1.000
_cell.angle_alpha   90.00
_cell.angle_beta   90.00
_cell.angle_gamma   90.00
#
_symmetry.space_group_name_H-M   'P 1'
#
loop_
_entity.id
_entity.type
_entity.pdbx_description
1 polymer ?
#
loop_
_entity_poly.entity_id
_entity_poly.type
_entity_poly.pdbx_seq_one_letter_code
_entity_poly.pdbx_strand_id
1 'polypeptide(L)'
;ASVAKEISIASLDLFGSSRCARDKVFTGDTILPMNAFWNSFEALLGLGVDPKDLTFTQISLRGIIVFLVTLATVRLGHKRSLSHKTPFDAVLLVILAAVFSRAINGSAAFFATLGGGVVLVLLHRLFAYLAFYSHGFGILVKGKPDVIMRDGQYDFRTMRRNHVSTHDLEEDMRLSAHTDDVSAIRLARIERSGDISFIKK
;
A
#
# COMPACT_ATOMS: atom_id res chain seq x y z
N ALA A 1 1.78 -27.88 64.98
CA ALA A 1 2.88 -28.21 64.06
C ALA A 1 2.76 -27.32 62.81
N SER A 2 3.22 -26.08 62.65
CA SER A 2 4.22 -25.21 63.28
C SER A 2 5.56 -25.86 63.61
N VAL A 3 6.65 -25.23 63.15
CA VAL A 3 8.06 -25.70 63.09
C VAL A 3 8.43 -26.43 61.79
N ALA A 4 8.71 -25.68 60.73
CA ALA A 4 9.62 -26.07 59.63
C ALA A 4 9.87 -24.92 58.62
N LYS A 5 10.10 -23.67 59.07
CA LYS A 5 10.38 -22.57 58.12
C LYS A 5 11.31 -21.49 58.66
N GLU A 6 12.38 -21.88 59.36
CA GLU A 6 13.31 -20.89 59.92
C GLU A 6 14.78 -21.36 60.04
N ILE A 7 15.24 -22.17 59.08
CA ILE A 7 16.67 -22.54 58.99
C ILE A 7 17.09 -22.49 57.53
N SER A 8 17.36 -21.28 57.03
CA SER A 8 18.26 -21.07 55.87
C SER A 8 18.61 -19.59 55.72
N ILE A 9 18.98 -18.94 56.82
CA ILE A 9 19.65 -17.64 56.82
C ILE A 9 20.85 -17.78 57.74
N ALA A 10 22.02 -18.12 57.17
CA ALA A 10 23.35 -17.69 57.62
C ALA A 10 24.42 -18.57 56.99
N SER A 11 25.37 -17.91 56.33
CA SER A 11 26.70 -18.39 55.91
C SER A 11 26.85 -18.68 54.41
N LEU A 12 27.91 -18.09 53.84
CA LEU A 12 28.36 -18.05 52.44
C LEU A 12 27.59 -17.00 51.59
N ASP A 13 28.14 -15.86 51.17
CA ASP A 13 29.53 -15.53 50.88
C ASP A 13 29.87 -14.06 51.20
N LEU A 14 30.76 -13.91 52.16
CA LEU A 14 31.67 -12.78 52.35
C LEU A 14 32.86 -12.99 51.41
N PHE A 15 32.85 -12.41 50.21
CA PHE A 15 34.08 -12.11 49.47
C PHE A 15 33.82 -11.07 48.37
N GLY A 16 34.56 -9.95 48.38
CA GLY A 16 34.66 -9.06 47.21
C GLY A 16 34.25 -7.61 47.41
N SER A 17 34.97 -6.94 48.31
CA SER A 17 35.17 -5.48 48.32
C SER A 17 35.37 -4.86 46.92
N SER A 18 34.56 -3.83 46.66
CA SER A 18 34.93 -2.49 46.14
C SER A 18 35.86 -2.33 44.92
N ARG A 19 35.33 -1.52 43.98
CA ARG A 19 36.02 -0.57 43.09
C ARG A 19 36.77 -1.11 41.86
N CYS A 20 36.15 -0.96 40.69
CA CYS A 20 36.80 -0.25 39.59
C CYS A 20 35.73 0.42 38.73
N ALA A 21 35.61 1.73 38.90
CA ALA A 21 34.97 2.60 37.93
C ALA A 21 35.74 2.49 36.63
N ARG A 22 35.08 2.04 35.57
CA ARG A 22 35.60 2.15 34.21
C ARG A 22 34.42 2.22 33.24
N ASP A 23 34.43 3.31 32.49
CA ASP A 23 33.90 3.39 31.14
C ASP A 23 32.37 3.52 30.98
N LYS A 24 31.83 4.67 31.42
CA LYS A 24 30.87 5.39 30.58
C LYS A 24 31.53 6.62 29.99
N VAL A 25 32.31 6.28 28.97
CA VAL A 25 32.70 7.06 27.80
C VAL A 25 31.82 8.29 27.61
N PHE A 26 32.50 9.41 27.74
CA PHE A 26 32.34 10.64 27.01
C PHE A 26 31.87 10.41 25.56
N THR A 27 30.57 10.58 25.31
CA THR A 27 30.08 11.07 24.02
C THR A 27 29.03 12.16 24.30
N GLY A 28 29.54 13.29 24.79
CA GLY A 28 28.83 14.56 24.73
C GLY A 28 28.66 15.01 23.28
N ASP A 29 27.45 15.47 22.99
CA ASP A 29 27.21 16.74 22.29
C ASP A 29 27.39 16.82 20.78
N THR A 30 27.24 15.71 20.03
CA THR A 30 26.97 15.78 18.58
C THR A 30 25.71 15.02 18.14
N ILE A 31 24.99 14.39 19.08
CA ILE A 31 23.70 13.70 18.87
C ILE A 31 22.57 14.43 19.61
N LEU A 32 22.63 15.77 19.69
CA LEU A 32 21.62 16.62 20.32
C LEU A 32 20.66 17.36 19.36
N PRO A 33 21.02 17.70 18.10
CA PRO A 33 20.04 18.36 17.23
C PRO A 33 19.02 17.36 16.68
N MET A 34 19.45 16.13 16.38
CA MET A 34 18.56 15.12 15.79
C MET A 34 17.52 14.64 16.79
N ASN A 35 17.89 14.26 18.01
CA ASN A 35 16.93 13.84 19.03
C ASN A 35 16.05 15.00 19.53
N ALA A 36 16.54 16.24 19.65
CA ALA A 36 15.71 17.38 19.97
C ALA A 36 14.69 17.67 18.85
N PHE A 37 15.10 17.55 17.60
CA PHE A 37 14.21 17.65 16.44
C PHE A 37 13.18 16.49 16.44
N TRP A 38 13.60 15.25 16.68
CA TRP A 38 12.71 14.09 16.80
C TRP A 38 11.72 14.24 17.95
N ASN A 39 12.16 14.67 19.14
CA ASN A 39 11.29 14.93 20.29
C ASN A 39 10.30 16.06 20.01
N SER A 40 10.75 17.13 19.32
CA SER A 40 9.88 18.22 18.88
C SER A 40 8.84 17.72 17.87
N PHE A 41 9.24 16.83 16.97
CA PHE A 41 8.36 16.22 15.98
C PHE A 41 7.38 15.22 16.60
N GLU A 42 7.80 14.44 17.58
CA GLU A 42 6.95 13.52 18.37
C GLU A 42 5.91 14.28 19.19
N ALA A 43 6.30 15.40 19.81
CA ALA A 43 5.38 16.27 20.52
C ALA A 43 4.39 16.95 19.57
N LEU A 44 4.87 17.44 18.42
CA LEU A 44 4.04 18.11 17.42
C LEU A 44 3.04 17.14 16.75
N LEU A 45 3.45 15.89 16.54
CA LEU A 45 2.60 14.83 15.98
C LEU A 45 1.81 14.06 17.04
N GLY A 46 2.05 14.28 18.33
CA GLY A 46 1.41 13.55 19.42
C GLY A 46 1.69 12.04 19.39
N LEU A 47 2.89 11.61 19.00
CA LEU A 47 3.23 10.20 18.72
C LEU A 47 3.24 9.29 19.96
N GLY A 48 3.17 9.87 21.16
CA GLY A 48 3.02 9.16 22.44
C GLY A 48 1.68 9.43 23.15
N VAL A 49 0.72 10.06 22.48
CA VAL A 49 -0.60 10.38 23.05
C VAL A 49 -1.60 9.30 22.63
N ASP A 50 -2.41 8.82 23.58
CA ASP A 50 -3.45 7.84 23.30
C ASP A 50 -4.44 8.37 22.23
N PRO A 51 -5.00 7.50 21.36
CA PRO A 51 -5.86 7.93 20.26
C PRO A 51 -7.08 8.76 20.68
N LYS A 52 -7.45 8.69 21.96
CA LYS A 52 -8.62 9.35 22.56
C LYS A 52 -8.36 10.82 22.93
N ASP A 53 -7.10 11.23 23.06
CA ASP A 53 -6.71 12.60 23.47
C ASP A 53 -6.11 13.42 22.31
N LEU A 54 -6.23 12.92 21.08
CA LEU A 54 -5.74 13.60 19.89
C LEU A 54 -6.55 14.88 19.64
N THR A 55 -5.87 16.02 19.71
CA THR A 55 -6.45 17.32 19.34
C THR A 55 -6.69 17.40 17.83
N PHE A 56 -7.69 18.18 17.41
CA PHE A 56 -8.00 18.41 15.99
C PHE A 56 -6.77 18.84 15.18
N THR A 57 -5.90 19.66 15.79
CA THR A 57 -4.64 20.13 15.20
C THR A 57 -3.65 18.99 14.93
N GLN A 58 -3.50 18.05 15.86
CA GLN A 58 -2.60 16.89 15.70
C GLN A 58 -3.08 15.96 14.59
N ILE A 59 -4.39 15.69 14.54
CA ILE A 59 -4.99 14.85 13.48
C ILE A 59 -4.79 15.52 12.10
N SER A 60 -5.05 16.84 12.01
CA SER A 60 -4.87 17.60 10.77
C SER A 60 -3.41 17.56 10.29
N LEU A 61 -2.46 17.76 11.20
CA LEU A 61 -1.03 17.71 10.87
C LEU A 61 -0.59 16.31 10.40
N ARG A 62 -1.02 15.25 11.08
CA ARG A 62 -0.78 13.87 10.64
C ARG A 62 -1.35 13.63 9.25
N GLY A 63 -2.57 14.10 8.98
CA GLY A 63 -3.20 14.04 7.66
C GLY A 63 -2.37 14.70 6.57
N ILE A 64 -1.87 15.91 6.81
CA ILE A 64 -1.03 16.63 5.86
C ILE A 64 0.26 15.86 5.55
N ILE A 65 0.94 15.33 6.58
CA ILE A 65 2.19 14.58 6.39
C ILE A 65 1.93 13.28 5.64
N VAL A 66 0.89 12.52 6.03
CA VAL A 66 0.49 11.29 5.34
C VAL A 66 0.16 11.59 3.87
N PHE A 67 -0.56 12.68 3.59
CA PHE A 67 -0.85 13.10 2.22
C PHE A 67 0.42 13.38 1.42
N LEU A 68 1.36 14.18 1.97
CA LEU A 68 2.64 14.48 1.30
C LEU A 68 3.47 13.22 1.05
N VAL A 69 3.55 12.32 2.03
CA VAL A 69 4.30 11.07 1.90
C VAL A 69 3.64 10.13 0.90
N THR A 70 2.31 10.02 0.91
CA THR A 70 1.55 9.24 -0.07
C THR A 70 1.78 9.78 -1.46
N LEU A 71 1.67 11.10 -1.63
CA LEU A 71 1.91 11.78 -2.89
C LEU A 71 3.33 11.53 -3.39
N ALA A 72 4.35 11.67 -2.52
CA ALA A 72 5.74 11.38 -2.87
C ALA A 72 5.93 9.91 -3.28
N THR A 73 5.36 8.97 -2.52
CA THR A 73 5.45 7.53 -2.77
C THR A 73 4.80 7.16 -4.12
N VAL A 74 3.60 7.69 -4.39
CA VAL A 74 2.89 7.50 -5.66
C VAL A 74 3.64 8.19 -6.81
N ARG A 75 4.20 9.38 -6.60
CA ARG A 75 4.97 10.13 -7.62
C ARG A 75 6.25 9.41 -8.03
N LEU A 76 6.95 8.79 -7.08
CA LEU A 76 8.12 7.95 -7.33
C LEU A 76 7.74 6.64 -8.05
N GLY A 77 6.49 6.20 -7.91
CA GLY A 77 5.87 5.12 -8.68
C GLY A 77 5.58 5.50 -10.12
N HIS A 78 6.60 5.56 -10.97
CA HIS A 78 6.60 5.58 -12.44
C HIS A 78 5.35 6.12 -13.18
N LYS A 79 5.58 7.17 -13.99
CA LYS A 79 4.66 7.82 -14.96
C LYS A 79 3.81 6.93 -15.89
N ARG A 80 4.03 5.60 -15.92
CA ARG A 80 3.35 4.63 -16.81
C ARG A 80 2.15 3.92 -16.17
N SER A 81 2.07 3.82 -14.83
CA SER A 81 0.98 3.10 -14.15
C SER A 81 -0.34 3.89 -14.13
N LEU A 82 -0.27 5.23 -14.22
CA LEU A 82 -1.46 6.08 -14.12
C LEU A 82 -2.33 6.09 -15.39
N SER A 83 -1.82 5.57 -16.52
CA SER A 83 -2.55 5.59 -17.79
C SER A 83 -3.36 4.32 -18.07
N HIS A 84 -3.11 3.22 -17.35
CA HIS A 84 -3.92 2.01 -17.43
C HIS A 84 -4.36 1.65 -16.02
N LYS A 85 -5.64 1.90 -15.72
CA LYS A 85 -6.26 1.51 -14.45
C LYS A 85 -6.35 -0.01 -14.41
N THR A 86 -5.26 -0.68 -14.03
CA THR A 86 -5.33 -2.12 -13.82
C THR A 86 -6.13 -2.38 -12.55
N PRO A 87 -6.97 -3.43 -12.50
CA PRO A 87 -7.73 -3.78 -11.29
C PRO A 87 -6.79 -4.02 -10.10
N PHE A 88 -5.58 -4.51 -10.37
CA PHE A 88 -4.52 -4.66 -9.38
C PHE A 88 -4.11 -3.34 -8.71
N ASP A 89 -3.96 -2.25 -9.48
CA ASP A 89 -3.64 -0.92 -8.93
C ASP A 89 -4.80 -0.39 -8.08
N ALA A 90 -6.05 -0.65 -8.47
CA ALA A 90 -7.22 -0.25 -7.68
C ALA A 90 -7.23 -0.93 -6.31
N VAL A 91 -6.95 -2.24 -6.25
CA VAL A 91 -6.86 -2.98 -4.98
C VAL A 91 -5.74 -2.42 -4.09
N LEU A 92 -4.57 -2.11 -4.66
CA LEU A 92 -3.49 -1.47 -3.91
C LEU A 92 -3.92 -0.15 -3.29
N LEU A 93 -4.56 0.72 -4.09
CA LEU A 93 -5.01 2.03 -3.62
C LEU A 93 -5.99 1.89 -2.44
N VAL A 94 -6.90 0.92 -2.48
CA VAL A 94 -7.83 0.64 -1.38
C VAL A 94 -7.09 0.19 -0.12
N ILE A 95 -6.16 -0.76 -0.24
CA ILE A 95 -5.39 -1.26 0.91
C ILE A 95 -4.52 -0.15 1.49
N LEU A 96 -3.85 0.63 0.64
CA LEU A 96 -2.98 1.74 1.04
C LEU A 96 -3.78 2.82 1.76
N ALA A 97 -4.97 3.17 1.26
CA ALA A 97 -5.89 4.09 1.92
C ALA A 97 -6.31 3.58 3.30
N ALA A 98 -6.64 2.29 3.44
CA ALA A 98 -7.00 1.69 4.71
C ALA A 98 -5.83 1.66 5.72
N VAL A 99 -4.60 1.42 5.24
CA VAL A 99 -3.39 1.51 6.06
C VAL A 99 -3.17 2.95 6.53
N PHE A 100 -3.19 3.93 5.63
CA PHE A 100 -2.96 5.34 5.97
C PHE A 100 -4.06 5.98 6.81
N SER A 101 -5.31 5.54 6.67
CA SER A 101 -6.40 5.95 7.56
C SER A 101 -6.05 5.67 9.03
N ARG A 102 -5.38 4.54 9.32
CA ARG A 102 -4.90 4.20 10.67
C ARG A 102 -3.77 5.08 11.18
N ALA A 103 -2.95 5.62 10.29
CA ALA A 103 -1.91 6.60 10.65
C ALA A 103 -2.52 7.96 11.03
N ILE A 104 -3.56 8.38 10.30
CA ILE A 104 -4.24 9.66 10.52
C ILE A 104 -5.02 9.65 11.83
N ASN A 105 -5.83 8.61 12.07
CA ASN A 105 -6.65 8.50 13.28
C ASN A 105 -5.86 8.04 14.53
N GLY A 106 -4.59 7.70 14.38
CA GLY A 106 -3.71 7.29 15.48
C GLY A 106 -3.99 5.90 16.06
N SER A 107 -4.84 5.08 15.43
CA SER A 107 -5.11 3.70 15.87
C SER A 107 -3.89 2.76 15.74
N ALA A 108 -2.87 3.17 14.97
CA ALA A 108 -1.61 2.46 14.84
C ALA A 108 -0.43 3.43 14.94
N ALA A 109 0.76 2.90 15.27
CA ALA A 109 1.98 3.69 15.32
C ALA A 109 2.25 4.36 13.96
N PHE A 110 2.41 5.69 13.97
CA PHE A 110 2.49 6.52 12.76
C PHE A 110 3.63 6.07 11.83
N PHE A 111 4.86 5.99 12.35
CA PHE A 111 6.03 5.61 11.55
C PHE A 111 5.98 4.16 11.07
N ALA A 112 5.47 3.24 11.89
CA ALA A 112 5.30 1.85 11.48
C ALA A 112 4.28 1.71 10.36
N THR A 113 3.18 2.47 10.43
CA THR A 113 2.13 2.49 9.40
C THR A 113 2.62 3.13 8.11
N LEU A 114 3.38 4.23 8.22
CA LEU A 114 3.98 4.93 7.09
C LEU A 114 5.02 4.03 6.39
N GLY A 115 5.89 3.40 7.17
CA GLY A 115 6.87 2.41 6.68
C GLY A 115 6.18 1.21 6.04
N GLY A 116 5.12 0.68 6.66
CA GLY A 116 4.31 -0.40 6.10
C GLY A 116 3.68 -0.04 4.76
N GLY A 117 3.15 1.18 4.62
CA GLY A 117 2.63 1.69 3.34
C GLY A 117 3.70 1.80 2.27
N VAL A 118 4.90 2.27 2.62
CA VAL A 118 6.05 2.31 1.70
C VAL A 118 6.46 0.90 1.26
N VAL A 119 6.57 -0.04 2.19
CA VAL A 119 6.87 -1.45 1.89
C VAL A 119 5.81 -2.06 0.98
N LEU A 120 4.52 -1.77 1.22
CA LEU A 120 3.43 -2.24 0.39
C LEU A 120 3.56 -1.74 -1.06
N VAL A 121 3.92 -0.47 -1.26
CA VAL A 121 4.16 0.09 -2.61
C VAL A 121 5.40 -0.54 -3.25
N LEU A 122 6.47 -0.78 -2.50
CA LEU A 122 7.66 -1.47 -3.01
C LEU A 122 7.35 -2.92 -3.41
N LEU A 123 6.54 -3.63 -2.61
CA LEU A 123 6.08 -4.98 -2.92
C LEU A 123 5.20 -5.00 -4.16
N HIS A 124 4.28 -4.04 -4.30
CA HIS A 124 3.48 -3.87 -5.51
C HIS A 124 4.35 -3.67 -6.75
N ARG A 125 5.40 -2.85 -6.63
CA ARG A 125 6.38 -2.64 -7.69
C ARG A 125 7.14 -3.93 -8.02
N LEU A 126 7.51 -4.71 -7.02
CA LEU A 126 8.15 -6.02 -7.22
C LEU A 126 7.21 -6.95 -7.99
N PHE A 127 5.93 -7.02 -7.63
CA PHE A 127 4.96 -7.82 -8.38
C PHE A 127 4.75 -7.32 -9.81
N ALA A 128 4.72 -6.00 -10.03
CA ALA A 128 4.65 -5.43 -11.37
C ALA A 128 5.89 -5.79 -12.22
N TYR A 129 7.07 -5.80 -11.61
CA TYR A 129 8.32 -6.21 -12.26
C TYR A 129 8.34 -7.72 -12.55
N LEU A 130 7.90 -8.55 -11.61
CA LEU A 130 7.77 -10.01 -11.80
C LEU A 130 6.73 -10.35 -12.87
N ALA A 131 5.62 -9.61 -12.93
CA ALA A 131 4.61 -9.73 -13.98
C ALA A 131 5.12 -9.33 -15.36
N PHE A 132 6.17 -8.49 -15.44
CA PHE A 132 6.82 -8.18 -16.70
C PHE A 132 7.72 -9.33 -17.17
N TYR A 133 8.42 -10.00 -16.26
CA TYR A 133 9.32 -11.12 -16.60
C TYR A 133 8.57 -12.45 -16.82
N SER A 134 7.53 -12.71 -16.02
CA SER A 134 6.70 -13.91 -16.12
C SER A 134 5.41 -13.63 -16.88
N HIS A 135 5.33 -14.14 -18.11
CA HIS A 135 4.13 -14.02 -18.95
C HIS A 135 2.91 -14.67 -18.29
N GLY A 136 3.08 -15.79 -17.59
CA GLY A 136 2.00 -16.47 -16.87
C GLY A 136 1.47 -15.68 -15.68
N PHE A 137 2.36 -15.07 -14.88
CA PHE A 137 1.96 -14.20 -13.77
C PHE A 137 1.31 -12.91 -14.29
N GLY A 138 1.82 -12.37 -15.40
CA GLY A 138 1.20 -11.25 -16.10
C GLY A 138 -0.23 -11.54 -16.57
N ILE A 139 -0.50 -12.73 -17.12
CA ILE A 139 -1.85 -13.15 -17.53
C ILE A 139 -2.75 -13.39 -16.30
N LEU A 140 -2.23 -13.99 -15.23
CA LEU A 140 -3.01 -14.25 -14.02
C LEU A 140 -3.43 -12.94 -13.33
N VAL A 141 -2.53 -11.96 -13.25
CA VAL A 141 -2.76 -10.71 -12.51
C VAL A 141 -3.44 -9.64 -13.36
N LYS A 142 -3.13 -9.55 -14.67
CA LYS A 142 -3.64 -8.49 -15.57
C LYS A 142 -4.61 -9.02 -16.63
N GLY A 143 -4.89 -10.31 -16.67
CA GLY A 143 -5.68 -10.91 -17.73
C GLY A 143 -4.98 -10.92 -19.09
N LYS A 144 -5.68 -11.43 -20.10
CA LYS A 144 -5.28 -11.41 -21.51
C LYS A 144 -6.33 -10.61 -22.31
N PRO A 145 -5.90 -9.83 -23.32
CA PRO A 145 -6.85 -9.22 -24.22
C PRO A 145 -7.52 -10.32 -25.06
N ASP A 146 -8.83 -10.22 -25.20
CA ASP A 146 -9.66 -11.23 -25.85
C ASP A 146 -10.51 -10.57 -26.94
N VAL A 147 -10.55 -11.20 -28.12
CA VAL A 147 -11.35 -10.68 -29.24
C VAL A 147 -12.79 -11.11 -29.07
N ILE A 148 -13.71 -10.16 -28.98
CA ILE A 148 -15.15 -10.42 -28.82
C ILE A 148 -15.94 -10.21 -30.11
N MET A 149 -15.40 -9.46 -31.08
CA MET A 149 -16.06 -9.23 -32.37
C MET A 149 -15.05 -9.14 -33.50
N ARG A 150 -15.37 -9.74 -34.64
CA ARG A 150 -14.57 -9.66 -35.88
C ARG A 150 -15.47 -9.39 -37.07
N ASP A 151 -15.17 -8.34 -37.82
CA ASP A 151 -15.81 -7.98 -39.08
C ASP A 151 -17.34 -7.92 -39.04
N GLY A 152 -17.92 -7.49 -37.92
CA GLY A 152 -19.38 -7.45 -37.74
C GLY A 152 -19.99 -8.68 -37.06
N GLN A 153 -19.19 -9.72 -36.77
CA GLN A 153 -19.68 -10.96 -36.15
C GLN A 153 -19.26 -11.07 -34.69
N TYR A 154 -20.25 -11.33 -33.82
CA TYR A 154 -20.07 -11.55 -32.39
C TYR A 154 -19.46 -12.93 -32.09
N ASP A 155 -18.45 -12.97 -31.22
CA ASP A 155 -17.95 -14.20 -30.62
C ASP A 155 -18.59 -14.40 -29.23
N PHE A 156 -19.79 -15.00 -29.24
CA PHE A 156 -20.54 -15.28 -28.02
C PHE A 156 -19.78 -16.16 -27.01
N ARG A 157 -18.84 -17.00 -27.46
CA ARG A 157 -18.05 -17.84 -26.56
C ARG A 157 -17.10 -16.99 -25.74
N THR A 158 -16.42 -16.05 -26.38
CA THR A 158 -15.48 -15.15 -25.74
C THR A 158 -16.20 -14.07 -24.91
N MET A 159 -17.35 -13.58 -25.39
CA MET A 159 -18.23 -12.68 -24.63
C MET A 159 -18.73 -13.34 -23.33
N ARG A 160 -19.24 -14.58 -23.41
CA ARG A 160 -19.72 -15.33 -22.24
C ARG A 160 -18.61 -15.59 -21.22
N ARG A 161 -17.37 -15.86 -21.67
CA ARG A 161 -16.21 -16.05 -20.78
C ARG A 161 -15.85 -14.78 -20.01
N ASN A 162 -16.03 -13.61 -20.65
CA ASN A 162 -15.70 -12.32 -20.06
C ASN A 162 -16.91 -11.61 -19.42
N HIS A 163 -18.06 -12.28 -19.33
CA HIS A 163 -19.32 -11.74 -18.79
C HIS A 163 -19.77 -10.43 -19.44
N VAL A 164 -19.51 -10.26 -20.74
CA VAL A 164 -19.94 -9.09 -21.52
C VAL A 164 -21.21 -9.46 -22.30
N SER A 165 -22.27 -8.68 -22.13
CA SER A 165 -23.51 -8.83 -22.90
C SER A 165 -23.45 -8.09 -24.24
N THR A 166 -24.38 -8.38 -25.14
CA THR A 166 -24.52 -7.62 -26.39
C THR A 166 -24.89 -6.17 -26.13
N HIS A 167 -25.66 -5.89 -25.08
CA HIS A 167 -26.03 -4.54 -24.69
C HIS A 167 -24.82 -3.73 -24.20
N ASP A 168 -23.94 -4.35 -23.41
CA ASP A 168 -22.70 -3.69 -22.95
C ASP A 168 -21.80 -3.35 -24.14
N LEU A 169 -21.69 -4.27 -25.10
CA LEU A 169 -20.90 -4.08 -26.32
C LEU A 169 -21.46 -2.94 -27.19
N GLU A 170 -22.78 -2.90 -27.40
CA GLU A 170 -23.46 -1.85 -28.15
C GLU A 170 -23.41 -0.49 -27.44
N GLU A 171 -23.46 -0.46 -26.10
CA GLU A 171 -23.23 0.74 -25.30
C GLU A 171 -21.80 1.27 -25.49
N ASP A 172 -20.79 0.41 -25.34
CA ASP A 172 -19.39 0.79 -25.54
C ASP A 172 -19.09 1.20 -26.98
N MET A 173 -19.77 0.60 -27.97
CA MET A 173 -19.71 1.04 -29.37
C MET A 173 -20.23 2.48 -29.53
N ARG A 174 -21.31 2.85 -28.86
CA ARG A 174 -21.84 4.23 -28.89
C ARG A 174 -20.91 5.21 -28.19
N LEU A 175 -20.43 4.87 -26.99
CA LEU A 175 -19.60 5.76 -26.18
C LEU A 175 -18.19 5.93 -26.76
N SER A 176 -17.58 4.84 -27.25
CA SER A 176 -16.18 4.84 -27.68
C SER A 176 -16.04 4.92 -29.20
N ALA A 177 -16.79 4.09 -29.94
CA ALA A 177 -16.72 4.05 -31.40
C ALA A 177 -17.66 5.05 -32.09
N HIS A 178 -18.56 5.73 -31.36
CA HIS A 178 -19.50 6.71 -31.90
C HIS A 178 -20.28 6.16 -33.12
N THR A 179 -20.70 4.90 -33.04
CA THR A 179 -21.45 4.24 -34.12
C THR A 179 -22.39 3.19 -33.56
N ASP A 180 -23.56 3.06 -34.19
CA ASP A 180 -24.53 1.99 -33.94
C ASP A 180 -24.41 0.86 -34.97
N ASP A 181 -23.60 1.04 -36.02
CA ASP A 181 -23.45 0.04 -37.08
C ASP A 181 -22.35 -0.96 -36.73
N VAL A 182 -22.76 -2.18 -36.37
CA VAL A 182 -21.90 -3.33 -36.11
C VAL A 182 -21.04 -3.68 -37.32
N SER A 183 -21.54 -3.43 -38.53
CA SER A 183 -20.85 -3.71 -39.80
C SER A 183 -19.64 -2.81 -40.02
N ALA A 184 -19.65 -1.60 -39.44
CA ALA A 184 -18.57 -0.62 -39.53
C ALA A 184 -17.35 -0.98 -38.66
N ILE A 185 -17.49 -1.96 -37.75
CA ILE A 185 -16.42 -2.41 -36.87
C ILE A 185 -15.70 -3.61 -37.48
N ARG A 186 -14.39 -3.49 -37.66
CA ARG A 186 -13.50 -4.56 -38.10
C ARG A 186 -13.12 -5.48 -36.93
N LEU A 187 -12.89 -4.92 -35.76
CA LEU A 187 -12.42 -5.66 -34.60
C LEU A 187 -12.89 -5.01 -33.30
N ALA A 188 -13.42 -5.80 -32.38
CA ALA A 188 -13.61 -5.38 -30.99
C ALA A 188 -12.86 -6.32 -30.04
N ARG A 189 -12.14 -5.75 -29.07
CA ARG A 189 -11.35 -6.49 -28.09
C ARG A 189 -11.64 -6.00 -26.68
N ILE A 190 -11.72 -6.92 -25.75
CA ILE A 190 -11.66 -6.59 -24.32
C ILE A 190 -10.19 -6.45 -23.96
N GLU A 191 -9.81 -5.28 -23.44
CA GLU A 191 -8.47 -5.01 -22.96
C GLU A 191 -8.26 -5.52 -21.53
N ARG A 192 -7.02 -5.52 -21.08
CA ARG A 192 -6.64 -5.94 -19.71
C ARG A 192 -7.25 -5.09 -18.59
N SER A 193 -7.67 -3.86 -18.91
CA SER A 193 -8.40 -2.99 -17.99
C SER A 193 -9.87 -3.41 -17.81
N GLY A 194 -10.41 -4.22 -18.73
CA GLY A 194 -11.84 -4.51 -18.84
C GLY A 194 -12.55 -3.61 -19.86
N ASP A 195 -11.90 -2.55 -20.35
CA ASP A 195 -12.45 -1.66 -21.37
C ASP A 195 -12.54 -2.36 -22.73
N ILE A 196 -13.53 -2.01 -23.54
CA ILE A 196 -13.66 -2.53 -24.91
C ILE A 196 -13.03 -1.55 -25.90
N SER A 197 -12.04 -2.03 -26.66
CA SER A 197 -11.41 -1.28 -27.74
C SER A 197 -12.00 -1.70 -29.09
N PHE A 198 -12.18 -0.71 -29.98
CA PHE A 198 -12.77 -0.91 -31.31
C PHE A 198 -11.83 -0.44 -32.41
N ILE A 199 -11.76 -1.21 -33.50
CA ILE A 199 -11.09 -0.84 -34.73
C ILE A 199 -12.14 -0.80 -35.83
N LYS A 200 -12.36 0.39 -36.41
CA LYS A 200 -13.27 0.61 -37.53
C LYS A 200 -12.68 0.06 -38.84
N LYS A 201 -13.55 -0.22 -39.80
CA LYS A 201 -13.16 -0.55 -41.18
C LYS A 201 -12.65 0.67 -41.92
#